data_AF-A0A507FFQ4-F1
#
_entry.id   AF-A0A507FFQ4-F1
#
_cell.length_a   1.000
_cell.length_b   1.000
_cell.length_c   1.000
_cell.angle_alpha   90.00
_cell.angle_beta   90.00
_cell.angle_gamma   90.00
#
_symmetry.space_group_name_H-M   'P 1'
#
loop_
_entity.id
_entity.type
_entity.pdbx_description
1 polymer ?
#
loop_
_entity_poly.entity_id
_entity_poly.type
_entity_poly.pdbx_seq_one_letter_code
_entity_poly.pdbx_strand_id
1 'polypeptide(L)'
;MDTLRFHGTINFAPPEVLSGEQYIPKPADIWACGIILYTILCGEAPFSSFDQVKRKPYKKPRYKCSGKALKLLDWMLSKDQNMRPTARQVLDHKWLKV
;
A
#
# COMPACT_ATOMS: atom_id res chain seq x y z
N MET A 1 21.79 -19.40 3.96
CA MET A 1 20.39 -19.06 3.62
C MET A 1 20.01 -17.87 4.47
N ASP A 2 20.32 -16.67 3.99
CA ASP A 2 19.98 -15.44 4.71
C ASP A 2 18.48 -15.22 4.63
N THR A 3 17.83 -15.28 5.80
CA THR A 3 16.43 -14.94 5.93
C THR A 3 16.29 -13.44 5.72
N LEU A 4 15.54 -13.03 4.69
CA LEU A 4 15.06 -11.66 4.53
C LEU A 4 14.15 -11.33 5.73
N ARG A 5 14.75 -10.88 6.82
CA ARG A 5 14.04 -10.53 8.05
C ARG A 5 13.44 -9.13 7.85
N PHE A 6 12.13 -9.03 7.93
CA PHE A 6 11.45 -7.74 7.87
C PHE A 6 11.69 -6.98 9.19
N HIS A 7 12.20 -5.75 9.09
CA HIS A 7 12.51 -4.88 10.23
C HIS A 7 11.55 -3.68 10.37
N GLY A 8 10.47 -3.65 9.59
CA GLY A 8 9.50 -2.55 9.63
C GLY A 8 8.44 -2.70 10.72
N THR A 9 7.62 -1.67 10.89
CA THR A 9 6.43 -1.72 11.75
C THR A 9 5.34 -2.54 11.07
N ILE A 10 4.80 -3.53 11.78
CA ILE A 10 3.88 -4.55 11.21
C ILE A 10 2.63 -3.97 10.55
N ASN A 11 2.15 -2.80 11.00
CA ASN A 11 0.98 -2.12 10.43
C ASN A 11 1.21 -1.58 9.00
N PHE A 12 2.47 -1.48 8.57
CA PHE A 12 2.85 -1.06 7.22
C PHE A 12 3.37 -2.21 6.36
N ALA A 13 3.40 -3.43 6.91
CA ALA A 13 3.89 -4.60 6.19
C ALA A 13 2.94 -4.97 5.03
N PRO A 14 3.48 -5.30 3.84
CA PRO A 14 2.68 -5.73 2.71
C PRO A 14 2.20 -7.19 2.88
N PRO A 15 1.19 -7.63 2.10
CA PRO A 15 0.58 -8.96 2.27
C PRO A 15 1.57 -10.11 2.16
N GLU A 16 2.54 -10.05 1.24
CA GLU A 16 3.58 -11.06 1.06
C GLU A 16 4.43 -11.24 2.33
N VAL A 17 4.81 -10.15 3.00
CA VAL A 17 5.57 -10.20 4.26
C VAL A 17 4.72 -10.84 5.36
N LEU A 18 3.44 -10.47 5.47
CA LEU A 18 2.52 -11.06 6.46
C LEU A 18 2.19 -12.53 6.17
N SER A 19 2.41 -12.99 4.95
CA SER A 19 2.28 -14.40 4.54
C SER A 19 3.57 -15.20 4.70
N GLY A 20 4.68 -14.56 5.12
CA GLY A 20 5.98 -15.22 5.21
C GLY A 20 6.61 -15.50 3.84
N GLU A 21 6.11 -14.85 2.80
CA GLU A 21 6.64 -14.95 1.43
C GLU A 21 7.82 -14.00 1.23
N GLN A 22 8.62 -14.25 0.20
CA GLN A 22 9.66 -13.31 -0.19
C GLN A 22 9.04 -12.01 -0.71
N TYR A 23 9.61 -10.88 -0.29
CA TYR A 23 9.18 -9.57 -0.72
C TYR A 23 10.27 -8.87 -1.51
N ILE A 24 9.86 -8.04 -2.47
CA ILE A 24 10.73 -7.15 -3.21
C ILE A 24 10.74 -5.80 -2.45
N PRO A 25 11.92 -5.27 -2.07
CA PRO A 25 11.99 -4.07 -1.22
C PRO A 25 11.25 -2.85 -1.78
N LYS A 26 11.47 -2.52 -3.05
CA LYS A 26 10.90 -1.32 -3.67
C LYS A 26 9.35 -1.34 -3.72
N PRO A 27 8.67 -2.42 -4.16
CA PRO A 27 7.22 -2.55 -4.03
C PRO A 27 6.69 -2.58 -2.59
N ALA A 28 7.47 -3.07 -1.62
CA ALA A 28 7.08 -3.03 -0.21
C ALA A 28 7.06 -1.59 0.32
N ASP A 29 8.04 -0.75 -0.04
CA ASP A 29 8.03 0.67 0.29
C ASP A 29 6.80 1.38 -0.30
N ILE A 30 6.42 1.03 -1.54
CA ILE A 30 5.25 1.62 -2.22
C ILE A 30 3.95 1.24 -1.52
N TRP A 31 3.83 0.00 -1.05
CA TRP A 31 2.71 -0.41 -0.21
C TRP A 31 2.65 0.44 1.07
N ALA A 32 3.76 0.56 1.79
CA ALA A 32 3.83 1.37 3.02
C ALA A 32 3.47 2.85 2.76
N CYS A 33 3.94 3.43 1.66
CA CYS A 33 3.53 4.76 1.22
C CYS A 33 2.03 4.83 0.93
N GLY A 34 1.42 3.78 0.37
CA GLY A 34 -0.02 3.70 0.15
C GLY A 34 -0.82 3.69 1.45
N ILE A 35 -0.33 2.98 2.48
CA ILE A 35 -0.91 2.99 3.83
C ILE A 35 -0.85 4.40 4.43
N ILE A 36 0.30 5.07 4.32
CA ILE A 36 0.49 6.45 4.80
C ILE A 36 -0.42 7.41 4.06
N LEU A 37 -0.48 7.33 2.73
CA LEU A 37 -1.32 8.19 1.90
C LEU A 37 -2.80 8.03 2.27
N TYR A 38 -3.29 6.79 2.39
CA TYR A 38 -4.66 6.55 2.84
C TYR A 38 -4.91 7.19 4.21
N THR A 39 -3.96 7.02 5.13
CA THR A 39 -4.08 7.54 6.51
C THR A 39 -4.13 9.06 6.53
N ILE A 40 -3.34 9.74 5.69
CA ILE A 40 -3.40 11.21 5.53
C ILE A 40 -4.77 11.64 4.98
N LEU A 41 -5.31 10.93 4.00
CA LEU A 41 -6.58 11.28 3.36
C LEU A 41 -7.82 10.97 4.21
N CYS A 42 -7.76 9.91 5.04
CA CYS A 42 -8.92 9.37 5.74
C CYS A 42 -8.87 9.52 7.26
N GLY A 43 -7.69 9.82 7.84
CA GLY A 43 -7.47 9.92 9.28
C GLY A 43 -7.49 8.58 10.02
N GLU A 44 -7.49 7.45 9.31
CA GLU A 44 -7.55 6.10 9.88
C GLU A 44 -6.74 5.09 9.05
N ALA A 45 -6.47 3.91 9.61
CA ALA A 45 -5.79 2.84 8.88
C ALA A 45 -6.71 2.20 7.81
N PRO A 46 -6.17 1.88 6.62
CA PRO A 46 -6.93 1.27 5.53
C PRO A 46 -7.43 -0.14 5.81
N PHE A 47 -6.78 -0.85 6.73
CA PHE A 47 -7.09 -2.24 7.09
C PHE A 47 -7.18 -2.39 8.61
N SER A 48 -8.11 -3.21 9.09
CA SER A 48 -8.31 -3.50 10.52
C SER A 48 -7.75 -4.84 10.98
N SER A 49 -7.30 -5.69 10.06
CA SER A 49 -6.69 -6.99 10.41
C SER A 49 -5.77 -7.50 9.31
N PHE A 50 -4.90 -8.46 9.64
CA PHE A 50 -4.02 -9.11 8.67
C PHE A 50 -4.79 -9.87 7.58
N ASP A 51 -5.95 -10.44 7.90
CA ASP A 51 -6.82 -11.06 6.88
C ASP A 51 -7.32 -10.04 5.86
N GLN A 52 -7.64 -8.81 6.29
CA GLN A 52 -8.01 -7.74 5.36
C GLN A 52 -6.81 -7.33 4.50
N VAL A 53 -5.62 -7.21 5.08
CA VAL A 53 -4.39 -6.92 4.33
C VAL A 53 -4.16 -7.96 3.24
N LYS A 54 -4.40 -9.25 3.51
CA LYS A 54 -4.18 -10.32 2.53
C LYS A 54 -5.25 -10.43 1.46
N ARG A 55 -6.54 -10.29 1.82
CA ARG A 55 -7.64 -10.75 0.94
C ARG A 55 -8.68 -9.69 0.60
N LYS A 56 -8.76 -8.59 1.34
CA LYS A 56 -9.82 -7.58 1.15
C LYS A 56 -9.26 -6.29 0.56
N PRO A 57 -10.08 -5.53 -0.19
CA PRO A 57 -9.75 -4.15 -0.51
C PRO A 57 -9.62 -3.31 0.77
N TYR A 58 -8.94 -2.17 0.67
CA TYR A 58 -8.89 -1.22 1.77
C TYR A 58 -10.30 -0.67 2.06
N LYS A 59 -10.52 -0.21 3.29
CA LYS A 59 -11.78 0.40 3.70
C LYS A 59 -12.17 1.52 2.75
N LYS A 60 -13.45 1.62 2.42
CA LYS A 60 -13.94 2.74 1.62
C LYS A 60 -13.70 4.05 2.41
N PRO A 61 -13.05 5.07 1.83
CA PRO A 61 -12.82 6.34 2.49
C PRO A 61 -14.12 6.96 3.01
N ARG A 62 -14.09 7.41 4.28
CA ARG A 62 -15.23 8.07 4.91
C ARG A 62 -15.54 9.44 4.30
N TYR A 63 -14.49 10.13 3.84
CA TYR A 63 -14.59 11.42 3.16
C TYR A 63 -14.44 11.27 1.64
N LYS A 64 -15.02 12.20 0.89
CA LYS A 64 -14.99 12.17 -0.58
C LYS A 64 -13.56 12.44 -1.08
N CYS A 65 -12.89 11.38 -1.52
CA CYS A 65 -11.62 11.48 -2.24
C CYS A 65 -11.87 11.68 -3.75
N SER A 66 -10.97 12.38 -4.43
CA SER A 66 -11.04 12.49 -5.89
C SER A 66 -10.85 11.10 -6.54
N GLY A 67 -11.50 10.86 -7.68
CA GLY A 67 -11.31 9.59 -8.41
C GLY A 67 -9.85 9.34 -8.82
N LYS A 68 -9.05 10.41 -9.01
CA LYS A 68 -7.60 10.30 -9.26
C LYS A 68 -6.84 9.80 -8.02
N ALA A 69 -7.21 10.25 -6.82
CA ALA A 69 -6.61 9.79 -5.57
C ALA A 69 -6.90 8.30 -5.33
N LEU A 70 -8.15 7.89 -5.52
CA LEU A 70 -8.57 6.49 -5.37
C LEU A 70 -7.83 5.57 -6.34
N LYS A 71 -7.70 5.97 -7.62
CA LYS A 71 -6.92 5.20 -8.61
C LYS A 71 -5.44 5.05 -8.22
N LEU A 72 -4.84 6.09 -7.63
CA LEU A 72 -3.47 5.98 -7.14
C LEU A 72 -3.38 5.02 -5.95
N LEU A 73 -4.31 5.11 -5.00
CA LEU A 73 -4.38 4.20 -3.84
C LEU A 73 -4.58 2.75 -4.28
N ASP A 74 -5.49 2.49 -5.21
CA ASP A 74 -5.73 1.16 -5.77
C ASP A 74 -4.45 0.55 -6.35
N TRP A 75 -3.64 1.38 -7.04
CA TRP A 75 -2.39 0.94 -7.64
C TRP A 75 -1.29 0.68 -6.61
N MET A 76 -1.12 1.59 -5.64
CA MET A 76 -0.12 1.45 -4.57
C MET A 76 -0.43 0.31 -3.61
N LEU A 77 -1.72 0.05 -3.33
CA LEU A 77 -2.21 -1.00 -2.43
C LEU A 77 -2.62 -2.28 -3.17
N SER A 78 -2.05 -2.53 -4.35
CA SER A 78 -2.19 -3.80 -5.05
C SER A 78 -1.63 -4.95 -4.20
N LYS A 79 -2.39 -6.04 -4.11
CA LYS A 79 -1.96 -7.25 -3.37
C LYS A 79 -0.78 -7.93 -4.06
N ASP A 80 -0.79 -7.97 -5.39
CA ASP A 80 0.37 -8.40 -6.17
C ASP A 80 1.43 -7.30 -6.18
N GLN A 81 2.60 -7.60 -5.61
CA GLN A 81 3.74 -6.70 -5.52
C GLN A 81 4.30 -6.30 -6.89
N ASN A 82 4.14 -7.13 -7.94
CA ASN A 82 4.60 -6.80 -9.30
C ASN A 82 3.70 -5.80 -10.01
N MET A 83 2.46 -5.67 -9.54
CA MET A 83 1.48 -4.74 -10.09
C MET A 83 1.57 -3.35 -9.43
N ARG A 84 2.35 -3.19 -8.36
CA ARG A 84 2.54 -1.90 -7.69
C ARG A 84 3.41 -0.96 -8.54
N PRO A 85 3.14 0.36 -8.53
CA PRO A 85 3.95 1.32 -9.25
C PRO A 85 5.36 1.45 -8.66
N THR A 86 6.30 1.93 -9.46
CA THR A 86 7.56 2.49 -8.95
C THR A 86 7.31 3.87 -8.31
N ALA A 87 8.22 4.31 -7.45
CA ALA A 87 8.15 5.65 -6.86
C ALA A 87 8.09 6.77 -7.93
N ARG A 88 8.81 6.60 -9.05
CA ARG A 88 8.77 7.54 -10.16
C ARG A 88 7.37 7.61 -10.79
N GLN A 89 6.75 6.45 -11.03
CA GLN A 89 5.38 6.39 -11.55
C GLN A 89 4.36 6.98 -10.59
N VAL A 90 4.51 6.79 -9.27
CA VAL A 90 3.68 7.45 -8.26
C VAL A 90 3.78 8.97 -8.39
N LEU A 91 5.00 9.51 -8.37
CA LEU A 91 5.25 10.96 -8.50
C LEU A 91 4.75 11.52 -9.84
N ASP A 92 4.76 10.73 -10.90
CA ASP A 92 4.26 11.12 -12.21
C ASP A 92 2.73 10.99 -12.37
N HIS A 93 2.03 10.43 -11.38
CA HIS A 93 0.59 10.21 -11.44
C HIS A 93 -0.20 11.52 -11.43
N LYS A 94 -1.31 11.57 -12.18
CA LYS A 94 -2.20 12.75 -12.37
C LYS A 94 -2.83 13.32 -11.09
N TRP A 95 -2.70 12.63 -9.96
CA TRP A 95 -3.18 13.13 -8.67
C TRP A 95 -2.13 14.00 -7.95
N LEU A 96 -0.84 13.66 -8.11
CA LEU A 96 0.27 14.44 -7.53
C LEU A 96 0.73 15.57 -8.46
N LYS A 97 0.47 15.44 -9.76
CA LYS A 97 0.68 16.52 -10.72
C LYS A 97 -0.49 17.51 -10.67
N VAL A 98 -0.14 18.77 -10.39
CA VAL A 98 -1.01 19.95 -10.46
C VAL A 98 -1.26 20.31 -11.92
#